data_AF-A0A0B0EET2-F1
#
_entry.id   AF-A0A0B0EET2-F1
#
_cell.length_a   1.000
_cell.length_b   1.000
_cell.length_c   1.000
_cell.angle_alpha   90.00
_cell.angle_beta   90.00
_cell.angle_gamma   90.00
#
_symmetry.space_group_name_H-M   'P 1'
#
loop_
_entity.id
_entity.type
_entity.pdbx_description
1 polymer ?
#
loop_
_entity_poly.entity_id
_entity_poly.type
_entity_poly.pdbx_seq_one_letter_code
_entity_poly.pdbx_strand_id
1 'polypeptide(L)'
;MINTPDWNQPEERAYFHKISPDCISKLAEVVTTLRNGKVDVETAFRAYEQILRYEIDDPEFLSFAIGNINELSSYIAKGKTDIRVQRNDVDELWFDVDNV
;
A
#
# COMPACT_ATOMS: atom_id res chain seq x y z
N MET A 1 -16.23 28.67 -35.43
CA MET A 1 -15.19 27.76 -34.93
C MET A 1 -14.79 28.25 -33.55
N ILE A 2 -15.14 27.50 -32.49
CA ILE A 2 -14.67 27.80 -31.15
C ILE A 2 -13.37 27.01 -30.99
N ASN A 3 -12.23 27.70 -31.01
CA ASN A 3 -10.95 27.13 -30.59
C ASN A 3 -10.94 27.14 -29.07
N THR A 4 -11.24 26.03 -28.42
CA THR A 4 -10.92 25.82 -27.01
C THR A 4 -9.42 25.49 -26.91
N PRO A 5 -8.60 26.36 -26.30
CA PRO A 5 -7.18 26.10 -26.11
C PRO A 5 -6.96 25.18 -24.90
N ASP A 6 -5.96 24.31 -25.00
CA ASP A 6 -5.30 23.58 -23.91
C ASP A 6 -6.21 22.96 -22.84
N TRP A 7 -7.08 22.01 -23.22
CA TRP A 7 -7.44 20.96 -22.27
C TRP A 7 -6.31 19.95 -22.21
N ASN A 8 -5.28 20.23 -21.40
CA ASN A 8 -4.39 19.19 -20.93
C ASN A 8 -5.25 18.24 -20.09
N GLN A 9 -5.51 17.04 -20.62
CA GLN A 9 -6.10 15.96 -19.84
C GLN A 9 -5.27 15.89 -18.54
N PRO A 10 -5.87 16.08 -17.35
CA PRO A 10 -5.12 15.90 -16.11
C PRO A 10 -4.55 14.48 -16.17
N GLU A 11 -3.25 14.32 -15.91
CA GLU A 11 -2.67 13.00 -15.69
C GLU A 11 -3.59 12.29 -14.70
N GLU A 12 -4.27 11.23 -15.16
CA GLU A 12 -5.22 10.48 -14.34
C GLU A 12 -4.43 9.87 -13.19
N ARG A 13 -4.35 10.57 -12.06
CA ARG A 13 -3.76 10.08 -10.83
C ARG A 13 -4.51 8.81 -10.45
N ALA A 14 -3.78 7.76 -10.08
CA ALA A 14 -4.41 6.52 -9.68
C ALA A 14 -5.32 6.75 -8.46
N TYR A 15 -6.59 6.39 -8.60
CA TYR A 15 -7.57 6.47 -7.50
C TYR A 15 -7.37 5.37 -6.46
N PHE A 16 -6.73 4.26 -6.83
CA PHE A 16 -6.37 3.22 -5.90
C PHE A 16 -5.17 2.42 -6.42
N HIS A 17 -4.50 1.73 -5.50
CA HIS A 17 -3.50 0.71 -5.79
C HIS A 17 -3.83 -0.55 -5.01
N LYS A 18 -4.00 -1.66 -5.71
CA LYS A 18 -4.24 -2.97 -5.11
C LYS A 18 -2.91 -3.67 -4.86
N ILE A 19 -2.64 -4.00 -3.61
CA ILE A 19 -1.43 -4.75 -3.25
C ILE A 19 -1.55 -6.17 -3.81
N SER A 20 -0.55 -6.60 -4.55
CA SER A 20 -0.52 -7.93 -5.16
C SER A 20 -0.53 -9.04 -4.09
N PRO A 21 -1.15 -10.19 -4.39
CA PRO A 21 -1.12 -11.35 -3.49
C PRO A 21 0.29 -11.84 -3.17
N ASP A 22 1.23 -11.67 -4.11
CA ASP A 22 2.65 -12.00 -3.91
C ASP A 22 3.29 -11.07 -2.88
N CYS A 23 3.06 -9.76 -3.01
CA CYS A 23 3.49 -8.78 -2.01
C CYS A 23 2.89 -9.09 -0.63
N ILE A 24 1.58 -9.32 -0.54
CA ILE A 24 0.92 -9.68 0.73
C ILE A 24 1.54 -10.95 1.34
N SER A 25 1.85 -11.95 0.53
CA SER A 25 2.49 -13.19 0.99
C SER A 25 3.87 -12.93 1.60
N LYS A 26 4.71 -12.13 0.92
CA LYS A 26 6.02 -11.72 1.44
C LYS A 26 5.91 -10.93 2.74
N LEU A 27 4.96 -10.00 2.82
CA LEU A 27 4.71 -9.22 4.04
C LEU A 27 4.23 -10.13 5.19
N ALA A 28 3.41 -11.15 4.92
CA ALA A 28 2.97 -12.12 5.91
C ALA A 28 4.13 -12.96 6.47
N GLU A 29 5.14 -13.29 5.64
CA GLU A 29 6.38 -13.91 6.12
C GLU A 29 7.14 -12.99 7.07
N VAL A 30 7.19 -11.69 6.81
CA VAL A 30 7.79 -10.69 7.72
C VAL A 30 7.03 -10.64 9.05
N VAL A 31 5.69 -10.57 9.04
CA VAL A 31 4.88 -10.65 10.28
C VAL A 31 5.23 -11.92 11.06
N THR A 32 5.30 -13.06 10.38
CA THR A 32 5.53 -14.36 11.00
C THR A 32 6.92 -14.47 11.61
N THR A 33 7.95 -13.98 10.91
CA THR A 33 9.32 -13.98 11.41
C THR A 33 9.51 -13.03 12.61
N LEU A 34 8.88 -11.85 12.58
CA LEU A 34 8.85 -10.91 13.70
C LEU A 34 8.14 -11.52 14.92
N ARG A 35 6.94 -12.09 14.72
CA ARG A 35 6.15 -12.72 15.80
C ARG A 35 6.90 -13.87 16.47
N ASN A 36 7.67 -14.63 15.69
CA ASN A 36 8.50 -15.73 16.20
C ASN A 36 9.81 -15.25 16.86
N GLY A 37 10.05 -13.94 16.93
CA GLY A 37 11.26 -13.36 17.51
C GLY A 37 12.53 -13.65 16.70
N LYS A 38 12.40 -14.05 15.42
CA LYS A 38 13.55 -14.33 14.55
C LYS A 38 14.21 -13.06 14.02
N VAL A 39 13.45 -11.97 13.94
CA VAL A 39 13.91 -10.64 13.55
C VAL A 39 13.38 -9.62 14.55
N ASP A 40 14.11 -8.54 14.76
CA ASP A 40 13.66 -7.38 15.53
C ASP A 40 12.74 -6.46 14.71
N VAL A 41 12.14 -5.48 15.38
CA VAL A 41 11.18 -4.54 14.78
C VAL A 41 11.83 -3.68 13.69
N GLU A 42 13.08 -3.26 13.85
CA GLU A 42 13.77 -2.42 12.85
C GLU A 42 14.05 -3.23 11.59
N THR A 43 14.55 -4.46 11.75
CA THR A 43 14.76 -5.39 10.63
C THR A 43 13.45 -5.69 9.89
N ALA A 44 12.36 -5.93 10.63
CA ALA A 44 11.05 -6.12 10.02
C ALA A 44 10.60 -4.87 9.25
N PHE A 45 10.71 -3.68 9.85
CA PHE A 45 10.31 -2.41 9.22
C PHE A 45 11.07 -2.15 7.91
N ARG A 46 12.39 -2.41 7.86
CA ARG A 46 13.18 -2.29 6.63
C ARG A 46 12.72 -3.28 5.56
N ALA A 47 12.36 -4.51 5.95
CA ALA A 47 11.80 -5.48 5.01
C ALA A 47 10.45 -5.02 4.45
N TYR A 48 9.56 -4.49 5.28
CA TYR A 48 8.31 -3.86 4.85
C TYR A 48 8.56 -2.77 3.82
N GLU A 49 9.45 -1.82 4.13
CA GLU A 49 9.78 -0.71 3.24
C GLU A 49 10.28 -1.20 1.87
N GLN A 50 11.18 -2.19 1.85
CA GLN A 50 11.73 -2.74 0.61
C GLN A 50 10.67 -3.45 -0.23
N ILE A 51 9.81 -4.26 0.40
CA ILE A 51 8.75 -4.99 -0.30
C ILE A 51 7.74 -4.00 -0.90
N LEU A 52 7.31 -3.00 -0.13
CA LEU A 52 6.35 -1.99 -0.58
C LEU A 52 6.93 -1.10 -1.69
N ARG A 53 8.22 -0.75 -1.64
CA ARG A 53 8.90 0.01 -2.70
C ARG A 53 8.92 -0.70 -4.05
N TYR A 54 8.92 -2.03 -4.05
CA TYR A 54 8.90 -2.81 -5.29
C TYR A 54 7.47 -2.98 -5.84
N GLU A 55 6.46 -2.87 -4.97
CA GLU A 55 5.06 -3.07 -5.33
C GLU A 55 4.38 -1.75 -5.74
N ILE A 56 4.64 -0.66 -5.03
CA ILE A 56 3.91 0.61 -5.16
C ILE A 56 4.80 1.64 -5.85
N ASP A 57 4.50 1.92 -7.13
CA ASP A 57 5.18 2.97 -7.91
C ASP A 57 4.73 4.38 -7.53
N ASP A 58 3.48 4.55 -7.08
CA ASP A 58 2.94 5.85 -6.69
C ASP A 58 3.55 6.32 -5.35
N PRO A 59 4.27 7.46 -5.33
CA PRO A 59 5.00 7.89 -4.15
C PRO A 59 4.09 8.29 -2.97
N GLU A 60 2.87 8.76 -3.23
CA GLU A 60 1.91 9.11 -2.17
C GLU A 60 1.34 7.85 -1.53
N PHE A 61 0.99 6.86 -2.33
CA PHE A 61 0.55 5.54 -1.84
C PHE A 61 1.64 4.81 -1.09
N LEU A 62 2.88 4.86 -1.59
CA LEU A 62 4.02 4.25 -0.92
C LEU A 62 4.28 4.92 0.43
N SER A 63 4.30 6.25 0.47
CA SER A 63 4.48 7.02 1.70
C SER A 63 3.39 6.71 2.72
N PHE A 64 2.13 6.66 2.28
CA PHE A 64 1.00 6.28 3.12
C PHE A 64 1.14 4.86 3.66
N ALA A 65 1.47 3.89 2.80
CA ALA A 65 1.59 2.49 3.20
C ALA A 65 2.73 2.28 4.22
N ILE A 66 3.88 2.93 4.02
CA ILE A 66 5.01 2.91 4.95
C ILE A 66 4.64 3.61 6.27
N GLY A 67 4.00 4.78 6.20
CA GLY A 67 3.56 5.53 7.39
C GLY A 67 2.54 4.77 8.24
N ASN A 68 1.77 3.88 7.63
CA ASN A 68 0.73 3.09 8.27
C ASN A 68 1.05 1.58 8.31
N ILE A 69 2.33 1.20 8.37
CA ILE A 69 2.78 -0.21 8.45
C ILE A 69 2.12 -0.97 9.62
N ASN A 70 1.86 -0.32 10.75
CA ASN A 70 1.19 -0.95 11.89
C ASN A 70 -0.24 -1.39 11.54
N GLU A 71 -0.96 -0.61 10.76
CA GLU A 71 -2.30 -0.95 10.30
C GLU A 71 -2.25 -2.05 9.24
N LEU A 72 -1.38 -1.89 8.24
CA LEU A 72 -1.16 -2.88 7.19
C LEU A 72 -0.77 -4.26 7.76
N SER A 73 0.20 -4.29 8.68
CA SER A 73 0.63 -5.51 9.35
C SER A 73 -0.49 -6.16 10.18
N SER A 74 -1.38 -5.37 10.77
CA SER A 74 -2.57 -5.87 11.47
C SER A 74 -3.54 -6.56 10.51
N TYR A 75 -3.80 -5.99 9.33
CA TYR A 75 -4.64 -6.65 8.31
C TYR A 75 -4.02 -7.96 7.82
N ILE A 76 -2.72 -7.95 7.56
CA ILE A 76 -1.99 -9.14 7.13
C ILE A 76 -1.98 -10.21 8.22
N ALA A 77 -1.78 -9.82 9.49
CA ALA A 77 -1.85 -10.74 10.63
C ALA A 77 -3.25 -11.34 10.83
N LYS A 78 -4.31 -10.62 10.43
CA LYS A 78 -5.70 -11.10 10.38
C LYS A 78 -5.98 -11.97 9.15
N GLY A 79 -5.00 -12.19 8.27
CA GLY A 79 -5.13 -13.00 7.07
C GLY A 79 -5.86 -12.32 5.91
N LYS A 80 -5.93 -10.98 5.90
CA LYS A 80 -6.53 -10.23 4.79
C LYS A 80 -5.63 -10.31 3.56
N THR A 81 -6.20 -10.73 2.43
CA THR A 81 -5.49 -10.96 1.16
C THR A 81 -5.89 -9.99 0.05
N ASP A 82 -6.96 -9.22 0.25
CA ASP A 82 -7.40 -8.16 -0.66
C ASP A 82 -7.29 -6.82 0.06
N ILE A 83 -6.11 -6.20 -0.06
CA ILE A 83 -5.78 -4.92 0.57
C ILE A 83 -5.50 -3.91 -0.55
N ARG A 84 -6.13 -2.75 -0.47
CA ARG A 84 -5.99 -1.67 -1.44
C ARG A 84 -5.69 -0.37 -0.71
N VAL A 85 -4.82 0.45 -1.27
CA VAL A 85 -4.69 1.86 -0.89
C VAL A 85 -5.65 2.62 -1.78
N GLN A 86 -6.61 3.33 -1.19
CA GLN A 86 -7.57 4.17 -1.93
C GLN A 86 -7.28 5.65 -1.71
N ARG A 87 -7.68 6.47 -2.68
CA ARG A 87 -7.65 7.93 -2.67
C ARG A 87 -9.04 8.48 -2.99
N ASN A 88 -9.51 9.48 -2.24
CA ASN A 88 -10.73 10.22 -2.60
C ASN A 88 -10.43 11.55 -3.31
N ASP A 89 -11.49 12.29 -3.66
CA ASP A 89 -11.41 13.58 -4.36
C ASP A 89 -10.78 14.72 -3.53
N VAL A 90 -10.51 14.49 -2.24
CA VAL A 90 -9.80 15.43 -1.35
C VAL A 90 -8.41 14.93 -0.95
N ASP A 91 -7.85 13.96 -1.71
CA ASP A 91 -6.53 13.34 -1.51
C ASP A 91 -6.37 12.63 -0.14
N GLU A 92 -7.46 12.26 0.53
CA GLU A 92 -7.37 11.38 1.71
C GLU A 92 -7.09 9.95 1.28
N LEU A 93 -6.19 9.28 2.02
CA LEU A 93 -5.74 7.93 1.76
C LEU A 93 -6.18 6.98 2.87
N TRP A 94 -6.65 5.80 2.52
CA TRP A 94 -6.99 4.74 3.49
C TRP A 94 -6.73 3.35 2.92
N PHE A 95 -6.58 2.38 3.82
CA PHE A 95 -6.61 0.97 3.45
C PHE A 95 -8.05 0.49 3.34
N ASP A 96 -8.43 0.06 2.14
CA ASP A 96 -9.66 -0.68 1.90
C ASP A 96 -9.34 -2.17 1.93
N VAL A 97 -10.02 -2.90 2.80
CA VAL A 97 -9.84 -4.35 2.96
C VAL A 97 -11.17 -5.05 2.79
N ASP A 98 -11.24 -5.99 1.85
CA ASP A 98 -12.49 -6.71 1.60
C ASP A 98 -12.83 -7.57 2.84
N ASN A 99 -14.07 -7.43 3.31
CA ASN A 99 -14.63 -8.20 4.42
C ASN A 99 -15.36 -9.43 3.86
N VAL A 100 -14.59 -10.35 3.28
CA VAL A 100 -15.07 -11.71 3.00
C VAL A 100 -15.01 -12.54 4.29
#